data_AF-A0A2A5X4J7-F1
#
_entry.id   AF-A0A2A5X4J7-F1
#
_cell.length_a   1.000
_cell.length_b   1.000
_cell.length_c   1.000
_cell.angle_alpha   90.00
_cell.angle_beta   90.00
_cell.angle_gamma   90.00
#
_symmetry.space_group_name_H-M   'P 1'
#
loop_
_entity.id
_entity.type
_entity.pdbx_description
1 polymer ?
#
loop_
_entity_poly.entity_id
_entity_poly.type
_entity_poly.pdbx_seq_one_letter_code
_entity_poly.pdbx_strand_id
1 'polypeptide(L)'
;MRYIHIFSIIIFLSSCTQVEDNREQSSIIKNSESDDITFIISLKVNSNSTEDLNQLVEEITQNVINTEAFCLEYGYFISDDGTSVTLYEKYEDSDGATMHGQNFIDGPFFDRFFNLFTLEKFIVTGPASDEFKKFTSENGFVIEYRESVDGFIR
;
A
#
# COMPACT_ATOMS: atom_id res chain seq x y z
N MET A 1 78.34 26.50 22.07
CA MET A 1 77.44 26.46 23.25
C MET A 1 76.26 27.36 22.94
N ARG A 2 74.99 26.96 22.94
CA ARG A 2 74.28 25.86 23.61
C ARG A 2 73.05 25.53 22.75
N TYR A 3 72.86 24.26 22.43
CA TYR A 3 71.68 23.73 21.73
C TYR A 3 70.45 23.78 22.64
N ILE A 4 69.29 24.17 22.10
CA ILE A 4 67.99 23.84 22.68
C ILE A 4 67.10 23.38 21.52
N HIS A 5 66.95 22.06 21.40
CA HIS A 5 65.82 21.42 20.74
C HIS A 5 64.74 21.24 21.81
N ILE A 6 63.52 21.77 21.60
CA ILE A 6 62.33 21.22 22.26
C ILE A 6 61.20 21.09 21.22
N PHE A 7 60.63 19.91 21.30
CA PHE A 7 59.72 19.17 20.46
C PHE A 7 58.25 19.61 20.66
N SER A 8 57.45 19.55 19.58
CA SER A 8 56.00 19.22 19.56
C SER A 8 55.03 20.18 20.31
N ILE A 9 53.85 20.52 19.82
CA ILE A 9 52.74 19.66 19.42
C ILE A 9 51.86 20.48 18.47
N ILE A 10 51.68 20.00 17.23
CA ILE A 10 50.64 20.50 16.33
C ILE A 10 49.34 19.83 16.80
N ILE A 11 48.49 20.58 17.51
CA ILE A 11 47.14 20.14 17.86
C ILE A 11 46.30 20.23 16.58
N PHE A 12 46.22 19.13 15.84
CA PHE A 12 45.15 18.93 14.86
C PHE A 12 43.84 18.77 15.62
N LEU A 13 43.08 19.85 15.74
CA LEU A 13 41.67 19.79 16.08
C LEU A 13 40.94 19.18 14.87
N SER A 14 40.91 17.85 14.82
CA SER A 14 39.93 17.14 14.01
C SER A 14 38.57 17.50 14.60
N SER A 15 37.91 18.51 14.03
CA SER A 15 36.48 18.73 14.22
C SER A 15 35.78 17.48 13.71
N CYS A 16 35.53 16.52 14.60
CA CYS A 16 34.43 15.60 14.42
C CYS A 16 33.17 16.46 14.45
N THR A 17 32.76 16.95 13.28
CA THR A 17 31.36 17.26 13.05
C THR A 17 30.61 15.97 13.30
N GLN A 18 30.01 15.84 14.48
CA GLN A 18 28.91 14.90 14.64
C GLN A 18 27.86 15.39 13.66
N VAL A 19 27.70 14.65 12.58
CA VAL A 19 26.51 14.77 11.75
C VAL A 19 25.38 14.35 12.69
N GLU A 20 24.71 15.33 13.28
CA GLU A 20 23.44 15.10 13.97
C GLU A 20 22.51 14.52 12.90
N ASP A 21 22.25 13.22 13.01
CA ASP A 21 21.28 12.51 12.19
C ASP A 21 19.90 13.09 12.55
N ASN A 22 19.53 14.21 11.93
CA ASN A 22 18.21 14.84 11.99
C ASN A 22 17.17 14.00 11.24
N ARG A 23 17.21 12.67 11.40
CA ARG A 23 16.03 11.86 11.14
C ARG A 23 15.10 12.08 12.32
N GLU A 24 14.04 12.85 12.08
CA GLU A 24 12.87 12.83 12.97
C GLU A 24 12.62 11.38 13.35
N GLN A 25 12.65 11.11 14.66
CA GLN A 25 12.43 9.79 15.19
C GLN A 25 10.95 9.47 14.98
N SER A 26 10.59 9.02 13.76
CA SER A 26 9.29 8.44 13.44
C SER A 26 9.01 7.39 14.51
N SER A 27 7.89 7.56 15.20
CA SER A 27 7.43 6.59 16.18
C SER A 27 7.19 5.28 15.45
N ILE A 28 8.01 4.27 15.73
CA ILE A 28 7.78 2.91 15.26
C ILE A 28 6.52 2.41 15.97
N ILE A 29 5.46 2.15 15.20
CA ILE A 29 4.20 1.61 15.69
C ILE A 29 4.13 0.14 15.29
N LYS A 30 3.60 -0.74 16.14
CA LYS A 30 3.34 -2.12 15.71
C LYS A 30 2.21 -2.12 14.69
N ASN A 31 2.35 -2.87 13.61
CA ASN A 31 1.26 -2.96 12.62
C ASN A 31 -0.04 -3.56 13.20
N SER A 32 0.04 -4.32 14.30
CA SER A 32 -1.14 -4.81 15.04
C SER A 32 -1.90 -3.71 15.79
N GLU A 33 -1.34 -2.50 15.90
CA GLU A 33 -1.97 -1.34 16.54
C GLU A 33 -2.61 -0.39 15.51
N SER A 34 -2.56 -0.75 14.22
CA SER A 34 -3.19 -0.01 13.13
C SER A 34 -4.49 -0.69 12.73
N ASP A 35 -5.49 0.13 12.42
CA ASP A 35 -6.79 -0.31 11.91
C ASP A 35 -6.78 -0.53 10.40
N ASP A 36 -5.67 -0.17 9.73
CA ASP A 36 -5.55 -0.17 8.28
C ASP A 36 -5.91 -1.53 7.68
N ILE A 37 -6.72 -1.49 6.65
CA ILE A 37 -7.10 -2.66 5.86
C ILE A 37 -6.39 -2.60 4.52
N THR A 38 -5.73 -3.69 4.15
CA THR A 38 -5.03 -3.80 2.87
C THR A 38 -5.62 -4.91 2.03
N PHE A 39 -5.96 -4.60 0.79
CA PHE A 39 -6.37 -5.56 -0.23
C PHE A 39 -5.16 -5.88 -1.11
N ILE A 40 -4.92 -7.17 -1.33
CA ILE A 40 -3.91 -7.67 -2.26
C ILE A 40 -4.62 -8.62 -3.20
N ILE A 41 -4.87 -8.14 -4.42
CA ILE A 41 -5.72 -8.79 -5.39
C ILE A 41 -4.87 -9.20 -6.60
N SER A 42 -4.87 -10.49 -6.90
CA SER A 42 -4.28 -11.00 -8.14
C SER A 42 -5.35 -11.07 -9.21
N LEU A 43 -5.11 -10.35 -10.30
CA LEU A 43 -6.00 -10.21 -11.44
C LEU A 43 -5.32 -10.78 -12.67
N LYS A 44 -6.08 -11.51 -13.47
CA LYS A 44 -5.69 -11.90 -14.83
C LYS A 44 -6.36 -10.98 -15.83
N VAL A 45 -5.60 -10.49 -16.82
CA VAL A 45 -6.14 -9.72 -17.94
C VAL A 45 -6.84 -10.66 -18.91
N ASN A 46 -8.10 -10.37 -19.20
CA ASN A 46 -8.93 -11.15 -20.12
C ASN A 46 -8.50 -10.87 -21.57
N SER A 47 -8.06 -11.90 -22.29
CA SER A 47 -7.61 -11.76 -23.68
C SER A 47 -8.70 -11.32 -24.66
N ASN A 48 -9.97 -11.46 -24.27
CA ASN A 48 -11.14 -11.07 -25.05
C ASN A 48 -11.82 -9.80 -24.51
N SER A 49 -11.16 -9.07 -23.59
CA SER A 49 -11.69 -7.81 -23.08
C SER A 49 -11.87 -6.78 -24.20
N THR A 50 -12.88 -5.94 -24.05
CA THR A 50 -13.12 -4.77 -24.90
C THR A 50 -12.59 -3.47 -24.28
N GLU A 51 -12.08 -3.54 -23.05
CA GLU A 51 -11.50 -2.41 -22.33
C GLU A 51 -10.00 -2.29 -22.64
N ASP A 52 -9.51 -1.05 -22.71
CA ASP A 52 -8.07 -0.81 -22.69
C ASP A 52 -7.58 -0.81 -21.23
N LEU A 53 -6.54 -1.59 -20.96
CA LEU A 53 -6.05 -1.78 -19.61
C LEU A 53 -5.57 -0.49 -18.96
N ASN A 54 -4.74 0.28 -19.67
CA ASN A 54 -4.15 1.49 -19.10
C ASN A 54 -5.23 2.56 -18.90
N GLN A 55 -6.13 2.69 -19.88
CA GLN A 55 -7.22 3.66 -19.80
C GLN A 55 -8.19 3.36 -18.65
N LEU A 56 -8.67 2.11 -18.53
CA LEU A 56 -9.63 1.77 -17.48
C LEU A 56 -9.00 1.92 -16.08
N VAL A 57 -7.75 1.48 -15.91
CA VAL A 57 -7.02 1.64 -14.65
C VAL A 57 -6.84 3.11 -14.29
N GLU A 58 -6.50 3.97 -15.25
CA GLU A 58 -6.39 5.42 -15.04
C GLU A 58 -7.74 6.03 -14.62
N GLU A 59 -8.83 5.68 -15.31
CA GLU A 59 -10.18 6.16 -14.99
C GLU A 59 -10.62 5.78 -13.56
N ILE A 60 -10.41 4.51 -13.17
CA ILE A 60 -10.73 4.04 -11.80
C ILE A 60 -9.87 4.78 -10.78
N THR A 61 -8.56 4.91 -11.05
CA THR A 61 -7.63 5.62 -10.14
C THR A 61 -8.04 7.07 -9.93
N GLN A 62 -8.42 7.78 -11.00
CA GLN A 62 -8.92 9.15 -10.89
C GLN A 62 -10.24 9.23 -10.13
N ASN A 63 -11.13 8.25 -10.27
CA ASN A 63 -12.34 8.19 -9.46
C ASN A 63 -12.02 8.07 -7.97
N VAL A 64 -11.19 7.09 -7.58
CA VAL A 64 -10.78 6.86 -6.19
C VAL A 64 -10.15 8.13 -5.59
N ILE A 65 -9.21 8.79 -6.30
CA ILE A 65 -8.61 10.06 -5.87
C ILE A 65 -9.68 11.13 -5.56
N ASN A 66 -10.71 11.22 -6.40
CA ASN A 66 -11.71 12.27 -6.28
C ASN A 66 -12.79 11.97 -5.24
N THR A 67 -13.02 10.71 -4.88
CA THR A 67 -14.19 10.30 -4.07
C THR A 67 -13.85 9.60 -2.76
N GLU A 68 -12.62 9.11 -2.58
CA GLU A 68 -12.27 8.19 -1.48
C GLU A 68 -11.09 8.70 -0.65
N ALA A 69 -11.32 9.76 0.12
CA ALA A 69 -10.29 10.33 1.00
C ALA A 69 -9.73 9.37 2.07
N PHE A 70 -10.47 8.28 2.36
CA PHE A 70 -10.09 7.21 3.28
C PHE A 70 -9.19 6.14 2.63
N CYS A 71 -8.93 6.23 1.32
CA CYS A 71 -8.00 5.37 0.61
C CYS A 71 -6.57 5.95 0.74
N LEU A 72 -5.70 5.20 1.41
CA LEU A 72 -4.33 5.60 1.73
C LEU A 72 -3.34 5.25 0.61
N GLU A 73 -3.58 4.15 -0.10
CA GLU A 73 -2.77 3.68 -1.22
C GLU A 73 -3.64 2.94 -2.23
N TYR A 74 -3.44 3.21 -3.51
CA TYR A 74 -4.17 2.57 -4.60
C TYR A 74 -3.24 2.37 -5.78
N GLY A 75 -2.90 1.12 -6.10
CA GLY A 75 -1.85 0.81 -7.05
C GLY A 75 -2.11 -0.45 -7.86
N TYR A 76 -1.87 -0.34 -9.17
CA TYR A 76 -1.84 -1.48 -10.09
C TYR A 76 -0.40 -1.77 -10.53
N PHE A 77 0.00 -3.03 -10.43
CA PHE A 77 1.33 -3.49 -10.80
C PHE A 77 1.22 -4.62 -11.82
N ILE A 78 1.68 -4.38 -13.05
CA ILE A 78 1.52 -5.31 -14.17
C ILE A 78 2.75 -6.20 -14.37
N SER A 79 2.55 -7.45 -14.77
CA SER A 79 3.61 -8.37 -15.19
C SER A 79 4.29 -7.89 -16.48
N ASP A 80 5.53 -8.31 -16.70
CA ASP A 80 6.31 -7.95 -17.90
C ASP A 80 5.60 -8.33 -19.22
N ASP A 81 4.80 -9.40 -19.21
CA ASP A 81 4.03 -9.87 -20.37
C ASP A 81 2.63 -9.24 -20.50
N GLY A 82 2.24 -8.40 -19.54
CA GLY A 82 0.96 -7.70 -19.55
C GLY A 82 -0.26 -8.56 -19.24
N THR A 83 -0.09 -9.82 -18.81
CA THR A 83 -1.21 -10.76 -18.64
C THR A 83 -1.73 -10.86 -17.20
N SER A 84 -0.97 -10.38 -16.23
CA SER A 84 -1.32 -10.42 -14.81
C SER A 84 -1.12 -9.06 -14.18
N VAL A 85 -2.01 -8.70 -13.26
CA VAL A 85 -1.96 -7.45 -12.50
C VAL A 85 -2.13 -7.76 -11.02
N THR A 86 -1.29 -7.17 -10.17
CA THR A 86 -1.55 -7.06 -8.74
C THR A 86 -2.18 -5.72 -8.47
N LEU A 87 -3.39 -5.72 -7.93
CA LEU A 87 -4.03 -4.54 -7.38
C LEU A 87 -3.80 -4.54 -5.87
N TYR A 88 -3.15 -3.47 -5.41
CA TYR A 88 -2.85 -3.22 -4.00
C TYR A 88 -3.62 -1.98 -3.57
N GLU A 89 -4.43 -2.13 -2.54
CA GLU A 89 -5.28 -1.06 -2.03
C GLU A 89 -5.14 -1.02 -0.52
N LYS A 90 -5.08 0.17 0.07
CA LYS A 90 -4.95 0.35 1.51
C LYS A 90 -5.94 1.41 1.98
N TYR A 91 -6.66 1.11 3.04
CA TYR A 91 -7.70 1.96 3.62
C TYR A 91 -7.40 2.23 5.10
N GLU A 92 -7.94 3.34 5.61
CA GLU A 92 -7.82 3.72 7.02
C GLU A 92 -8.35 2.64 7.97
N ASP A 93 -9.45 1.97 7.61
CA ASP A 93 -10.08 0.93 8.41
C ASP A 93 -11.06 0.04 7.60
N SER A 94 -11.79 -0.83 8.32
CA SER A 94 -12.83 -1.68 7.73
C SER A 94 -14.04 -0.92 7.19
N ASP A 95 -14.35 0.26 7.73
CA ASP A 95 -15.48 1.08 7.26
C ASP A 95 -15.12 1.72 5.91
N GLY A 96 -13.91 2.27 5.77
CA GLY A 96 -13.38 2.75 4.50
C GLY A 96 -13.31 1.64 3.44
N ALA A 97 -12.80 0.46 3.81
CA ALA A 97 -12.77 -0.71 2.94
C ALA A 97 -14.19 -1.15 2.49
N THR A 98 -15.18 -1.06 3.38
CA THR A 98 -16.58 -1.34 3.07
C THR A 98 -17.17 -0.30 2.12
N MET A 99 -16.89 0.98 2.35
CA MET A 99 -17.33 2.07 1.48
C MET A 99 -16.73 1.95 0.07
N HIS A 100 -15.45 1.61 -0.05
CA HIS A 100 -14.84 1.31 -1.36
C HIS A 100 -15.60 0.20 -2.09
N GLY A 101 -15.85 -0.92 -1.42
CA GLY A 101 -16.59 -2.03 -2.01
C GLY A 101 -18.00 -1.62 -2.48
N GLN A 102 -18.71 -0.80 -1.71
CA GLN A 102 -20.03 -0.27 -2.08
C GLN A 102 -19.94 0.65 -3.31
N ASN A 103 -19.03 1.63 -3.28
CA ASN A 103 -18.80 2.55 -4.40
C ASN A 103 -18.43 1.80 -5.69
N PHE A 104 -17.62 0.74 -5.57
CA PHE A 104 -17.21 -0.08 -6.69
C PHE A 104 -18.38 -0.87 -7.28
N ILE A 105 -19.17 -1.56 -6.44
CA ILE A 105 -20.32 -2.39 -6.86
C ILE A 105 -21.42 -1.52 -7.49
N ASP A 106 -21.75 -0.39 -6.87
CA ASP A 106 -22.81 0.52 -7.34
C ASP A 106 -22.32 1.47 -8.43
N GLY A 107 -21.01 1.49 -8.68
CA GLY A 107 -20.33 2.41 -9.58
C GLY A 107 -20.32 1.96 -11.04
N PRO A 108 -19.92 2.87 -11.95
CA PRO A 108 -19.89 2.61 -13.38
C PRO A 108 -18.76 1.65 -13.81
N PHE A 109 -17.85 1.30 -12.89
CA PHE A 109 -16.66 0.52 -13.19
C PHE A 109 -16.81 -0.97 -12.94
N PHE A 110 -17.83 -1.43 -12.20
CA PHE A 110 -17.97 -2.84 -11.82
C PHE A 110 -17.94 -3.79 -13.03
N ASP A 111 -18.86 -3.59 -13.98
CA ASP A 111 -18.97 -4.45 -15.16
C ASP A 111 -17.74 -4.33 -16.08
N ARG A 112 -17.16 -3.12 -16.18
CA ARG A 112 -15.97 -2.86 -17.01
C ARG A 112 -14.73 -3.51 -16.40
N PHE A 113 -14.60 -3.48 -15.09
CA PHE A 113 -13.53 -4.14 -14.36
C PHE A 113 -13.58 -5.64 -14.58
N PHE A 114 -14.74 -6.29 -14.47
CA PHE A 114 -14.87 -7.73 -14.73
C PHE A 114 -14.88 -8.09 -16.23
N ASN A 115 -15.10 -7.12 -17.13
CA ASN A 115 -14.79 -7.29 -18.54
C ASN A 115 -13.27 -7.40 -18.77
N LEU A 116 -12.49 -6.52 -18.13
CA LEU A 116 -11.03 -6.49 -18.26
C LEU A 116 -10.32 -7.59 -17.47
N PHE A 117 -10.77 -7.86 -16.26
CA PHE A 117 -10.07 -8.71 -15.31
C PHE A 117 -10.89 -9.93 -14.90
N THR A 118 -10.16 -11.03 -14.68
CA THR A 118 -10.64 -12.14 -13.85
C THR A 118 -9.92 -12.08 -12.51
N LEU A 119 -10.67 -12.10 -11.41
CA LEU A 119 -10.12 -12.17 -10.06
C LEU A 119 -9.65 -13.60 -9.78
N GLU A 120 -8.34 -13.78 -9.56
CA GLU A 120 -7.74 -15.10 -9.28
C GLU A 120 -7.48 -15.32 -7.79
N LYS A 121 -7.08 -14.26 -7.08
CA LYS A 121 -6.86 -14.29 -5.64
C LYS A 121 -7.20 -12.96 -5.00
N PHE A 122 -7.79 -12.99 -3.82
CA PHE A 122 -8.04 -11.81 -3.01
C PHE A 122 -7.63 -12.11 -1.56
N ILE A 123 -6.57 -11.45 -1.10
CA ILE A 123 -6.14 -11.46 0.29
C ILE A 123 -6.50 -10.12 0.92
N VAL A 124 -7.02 -10.16 2.15
CA VAL A 124 -7.15 -8.99 3.00
C VAL A 124 -6.24 -9.14 4.21
N THR A 125 -5.41 -8.14 4.48
CA THR A 125 -4.60 -8.07 5.71
C THR A 125 -5.03 -6.90 6.59
N GLY A 126 -4.98 -7.09 7.90
CA GLY A 126 -5.41 -6.09 8.89
C GLY A 126 -6.60 -6.59 9.72
N PRO A 127 -7.06 -5.82 10.72
CA PRO A 127 -8.11 -6.22 11.65
C PRO A 127 -9.51 -6.11 11.01
N ALA A 128 -9.77 -6.94 9.99
CA ALA A 128 -11.02 -6.92 9.24
C ALA A 128 -12.23 -7.22 10.15
N SER A 129 -13.18 -6.29 10.22
CA SER A 129 -14.40 -6.42 11.03
C SER A 129 -15.30 -7.56 10.55
N ASP A 130 -16.15 -8.08 11.44
CA ASP A 130 -17.13 -9.11 11.09
C ASP A 130 -18.17 -8.56 10.10
N GLU A 131 -18.53 -7.28 10.21
CA GLU A 131 -19.40 -6.57 9.29
C GLU A 131 -18.81 -6.52 7.87
N PHE A 132 -17.53 -6.18 7.74
CA PHE A 132 -16.84 -6.17 6.44
C PHE A 132 -16.72 -7.58 5.84
N LYS A 133 -16.36 -8.57 6.67
CA LYS A 133 -16.33 -9.99 6.28
C LYS A 133 -17.68 -10.48 5.78
N LYS A 134 -18.76 -10.08 6.45
CA LYS A 134 -20.13 -10.40 6.05
C LYS A 134 -20.50 -9.71 4.73
N PHE A 135 -20.27 -8.41 4.62
CA PHE A 135 -20.55 -7.61 3.42
C PHE A 135 -19.90 -8.22 2.17
N THR A 136 -18.60 -8.51 2.23
CA THR A 136 -17.86 -9.08 1.09
C THR A 136 -18.35 -10.49 0.72
N SER A 137 -18.64 -11.33 1.72
CA SER A 137 -19.22 -12.66 1.50
C SER A 137 -20.60 -12.60 0.87
N GLU A 138 -21.47 -11.68 1.30
CA GLU A 138 -22.83 -11.52 0.75
C GLU A 138 -22.80 -10.98 -0.69
N ASN A 139 -21.75 -10.24 -1.06
CA ASN A 139 -21.51 -9.76 -2.42
C ASN A 139 -20.66 -10.73 -3.28
N GLY A 140 -20.43 -11.97 -2.80
CA GLY A 140 -19.85 -13.04 -3.61
C GLY A 140 -18.32 -13.04 -3.72
N PHE A 141 -17.62 -12.20 -2.96
CA PHE A 141 -16.15 -12.21 -2.94
C PHE A 141 -15.62 -13.36 -2.08
N VAL A 142 -14.69 -14.12 -2.65
CA VAL A 142 -13.96 -15.19 -1.93
C VAL A 142 -12.62 -14.61 -1.46
N ILE A 143 -12.53 -14.30 -0.17
CA ILE A 143 -11.40 -13.57 0.41
C ILE A 143 -10.65 -14.44 1.44
N GLU A 144 -9.33 -14.41 1.36
CA GLU A 144 -8.44 -14.94 2.39
C GLU A 144 -8.08 -13.82 3.39
N TYR A 145 -8.65 -13.85 4.58
CA TYR A 145 -8.36 -12.89 5.65
C TYR A 145 -7.11 -13.30 6.44
N ARG A 146 -6.22 -12.34 6.71
CA ARG A 146 -4.96 -12.55 7.43
C ARG A 146 -4.74 -11.46 8.49
N GLU A 147 -4.72 -11.89 9.74
CA GLU A 147 -4.43 -11.03 10.89
C GLU A 147 -2.92 -10.79 11.05
N SER A 148 -2.55 -9.70 11.72
CA SER A 148 -1.16 -9.45 12.07
C SER A 148 -0.64 -10.49 13.07
N VAL A 149 0.60 -10.95 12.86
CA VAL A 149 1.36 -11.77 13.83
C VAL A 149 2.47 -10.94 14.47
N ASP A 150 3.20 -10.15 13.67
CA ASP A 150 4.21 -9.18 14.10
C ASP A 150 4.54 -8.24 12.92
N GLY A 151 5.18 -7.09 13.19
CA GLY A 151 5.54 -6.10 12.18
C GLY A 151 5.57 -4.67 12.72
N PHE A 152 5.95 -3.72 11.87
CA PHE A 152 6.01 -2.30 12.24
C PHE A 152 5.59 -1.36 11.10
N ILE A 153 5.16 -0.16 11.46
CA ILE A 153 4.85 0.98 10.60
C ILE A 153 5.78 2.14 10.99
N ARG A 154 6.20 2.94 10.00
CA ARG A 154 7.09 4.11 10.16
C ARG A 154 6.65 5.27 9.28
#